data_AF-A0A7C0UHD8-F1
#
_entry.id   AF-A0A7C0UHD8-F1
#
_cell.length_a   1.000
_cell.length_b   1.000
_cell.length_c   1.000
_cell.angle_alpha   90.00
_cell.angle_beta   90.00
_cell.angle_gamma   90.00
#
_symmetry.space_group_name_H-M   'P 1'
#
loop_
_entity.id
_entity.type
_entity.pdbx_description
1 polymer ?
#
loop_
_entity_poly.entity_id
_entity_poly.type
_entity_poly.pdbx_seq_one_letter_code
_entity_poly.pdbx_strand_id
1 'polypeptide(L)' 'GISICKTIKTDPDLANIPVFMLTAKGQEEDEKLGIECGVDRYITKPFSPRILLELVLEQLGNK' A
#
# COMPACT_ATOMS: atom_id res chain seq x y z
N GLY A 1 4.86 9.80 1.48
CA GLY A 1 4.21 8.49 1.28
C GLY A 1 5.21 7.47 0.78
N ILE A 2 5.70 7.64 -0.44
CA ILE A 2 6.62 6.71 -1.10
C ILE A 2 7.94 6.52 -0.34
N SER A 3 8.60 7.61 0.06
CA SER A 3 9.86 7.56 0.82
C SER A 3 9.75 6.76 2.13
N ILE A 4 8.66 6.93 2.88
CA ILE A 4 8.45 6.21 4.14
C ILE A 4 8.11 4.73 3.91
N CYS A 5 7.37 4.40 2.84
CA CYS A 5 7.16 3.01 2.45
C CYS A 5 8.50 2.32 2.17
N LYS A 6 9.37 2.99 1.40
CA LYS A 6 10.71 2.49 1.14
C LYS A 6 11.46 2.23 2.45
N THR A 7 11.47 3.18 3.38
CA THR A 7 12.10 3.01 4.70
C THR A 7 11.55 1.80 5.45
N ILE A 8 10.22 1.67 5.55
CA ILE A 8 9.56 0.53 6.21
C ILE A 8 9.95 -0.80 5.56
N LYS A 9 9.96 -0.87 4.24
CA LYS A 9 10.25 -2.11 3.50
C LYS A 9 11.75 -2.46 3.47
N THR A 10 12.64 -1.50 3.69
CA THR A 10 14.08 -1.75 3.82
C THR A 10 14.53 -2.07 5.23
N ASP A 11 13.70 -1.79 6.25
CA ASP A 11 14.00 -2.10 7.64
C ASP A 11 13.66 -3.58 7.92
N PRO A 12 14.63 -4.43 8.30
CA PRO A 12 14.40 -5.86 8.54
C PRO A 12 13.32 -6.16 9.58
N ASP A 13 13.17 -5.29 10.59
CA ASP A 13 12.20 -5.49 11.67
C ASP A 13 10.78 -5.09 11.24
N LEU A 14 10.66 -4.25 10.21
CA LEU A 14 9.38 -3.71 9.74
C LEU A 14 8.96 -4.23 8.35
N ALA A 15 9.86 -4.86 7.59
CA ALA A 15 9.63 -5.25 6.20
C ALA A 15 8.41 -6.17 6.01
N ASN A 16 8.11 -6.99 7.03
CA ASN A 16 6.98 -7.91 7.04
C ASN A 16 5.62 -7.24 7.34
N ILE A 17 5.60 -5.96 7.73
CA ILE A 17 4.36 -5.23 7.99
C ILE A 17 3.70 -4.87 6.66
N PRO A 18 2.42 -5.21 6.45
CA PRO A 18 1.69 -4.80 5.24
C PRO A 18 1.54 -3.28 5.15
N VAL A 19 1.81 -2.71 3.97
CA VAL A 19 1.69 -1.27 3.70
C VAL A 19 0.69 -1.04 2.59
N PHE A 20 -0.37 -0.30 2.92
CA PHE A 20 -1.43 0.10 2.00
C PHE A 20 -1.30 1.59 1.72
N MET A 21 -1.15 1.95 0.45
CA MET A 21 -1.05 3.35 0.03
C MET A 21 -2.40 3.84 -0.46
N LEU A 22 -2.95 4.87 0.20
CA LEU A 22 -4.18 5.55 -0.19
C LEU A 22 -3.84 6.92 -0.80
N THR A 23 -4.10 7.11 -2.10
CA THR A 23 -3.64 8.32 -2.83
C THR A 23 -4.76 9.02 -3.59
N ALA A 24 -4.68 10.33 -3.77
CA ALA A 24 -5.49 11.06 -4.75
C ALA A 24 -4.79 11.20 -6.11
N LYS A 25 -3.53 10.77 -6.19
CA LYS A 25 -2.70 10.82 -7.39
C LYS A 25 -2.93 9.52 -8.17
N GLY A 26 -3.73 9.60 -9.22
CA GLY A 26 -4.01 8.49 -10.14
C GLY A 26 -3.15 8.49 -11.40
N GLN A 27 -2.01 9.19 -11.40
CA GLN A 27 -1.09 9.14 -12.53
C GLN A 27 -0.32 7.82 -12.49
N GLU A 28 -0.21 7.16 -13.64
CA GLU A 28 0.41 5.83 -13.78
C GLU A 28 1.85 5.79 -13.24
N GLU A 29 2.57 6.92 -13.31
CA GLU A 29 3.93 7.08 -12.77
C GLU A 29 3.97 7.04 -11.23
N ASP A 30 3.00 7.68 -10.57
CA ASP A 30 2.88 7.68 -9.10
C ASP A 30 2.48 6.28 -8.58
N GLU A 31 1.74 5.50 -9.38
CA GLU A 31 1.36 4.11 -9.08
C GLU A 31 2.56 3.16 -9.25
N LYS A 32 3.29 3.27 -10.36
CA LYS A 32 4.52 2.49 -10.61
C LYS A 32 5.54 2.70 -9.49
N LEU A 33 5.80 3.95 -9.11
CA LEU A 33 6.73 4.27 -8.01
C LEU A 33 6.26 3.68 -6.67
N GLY A 34 4.95 3.63 -6.42
CA GLY A 34 4.39 2.98 -5.24
C GLY A 34 4.70 1.48 -5.21
N ILE A 35 4.44 0.80 -6.32
CA ILE A 35 4.69 -0.64 -6.51
C ILE A 35 6.18 -0.96 -6.37
N GLU A 36 7.06 -0.18 -7.00
CA GLU A 36 8.52 -0.35 -6.91
C GLU A 36 9.04 -0.18 -5.48
N CYS A 37 8.35 0.59 -4.65
CA CYS A 37 8.70 0.76 -3.23
C CYS A 37 8.21 -0.39 -2.33
N GLY A 38 7.56 -1.40 -2.90
CA GLY A 38 7.13 -2.59 -2.18
C GLY A 38 5.83 -2.43 -1.40
N VAL A 39 4.94 -1.51 -1.79
CA VAL A 39 3.59 -1.47 -1.20
C VAL A 39 2.86 -2.78 -1.47
N ASP A 40 2.08 -3.25 -0.51
CA ASP A 40 1.24 -4.43 -0.68
C ASP A 40 -0.01 -4.09 -1.51
N ARG A 41 -0.54 -2.87 -1.34
CA ARG A 41 -1.69 -2.37 -2.08
C ARG A 41 -1.55 -0.89 -2.37
N TYR A 42 -1.92 -0.49 -3.58
CA TYR A 42 -2.03 0.90 -4.01
C TYR A 42 -3.49 1.19 -4.36
N ILE A 43 -4.11 2.15 -3.67
CA ILE A 43 -5.56 2.43 -3.76
C ILE A 43 -5.76 3.91 -4.05
N THR A 44 -6.39 4.20 -5.18
CA THR A 44 -6.75 5.56 -5.57
C THR A 44 -8.03 6.02 -4.88
N LYS A 45 -8.09 7.32 -4.59
CA LYS A 45 -9.25 8.01 -4.05
C LYS A 45 -10.06 8.60 -5.22
N PRO A 46 -11.40 8.67 -5.09
CA PRO A 46 -12.19 8.18 -3.96
C PRO A 46 -12.33 6.64 -3.98
N PHE A 47 -12.32 6.03 -2.79
CA PHE A 47 -12.59 4.60 -2.60
C PHE A 47 -13.79 4.38 -1.70
N SER A 48 -14.43 3.22 -1.83
CA SER A 48 -15.49 2.80 -0.92
C SER A 48 -14.89 2.27 0.39
N PRO A 49 -15.33 2.73 1.57
CA PRO A 49 -14.90 2.16 2.86
C PRO A 49 -15.13 0.66 2.97
N ARG A 50 -16.21 0.16 2.34
CA ARG A 50 -16.50 -1.29 2.29
C ARG A 50 -15.41 -2.07 1.56
N ILE A 51 -14.97 -1.56 0.41
CA ILE A 51 -13.90 -2.19 -0.38
C ILE A 51 -12.58 -2.14 0.39
N LEU A 52 -12.27 -1.01 1.04
CA LEU A 52 -11.05 -0.91 1.86
C LEU A 52 -11.06 -1.95 2.99
N LEU A 53 -12.18 -2.13 3.67
CA LEU A 53 -12.30 -3.14 4.73
C LEU A 53 -12.07 -4.56 4.21
N GLU A 54 -12.65 -4.90 3.06
CA GLU A 54 -12.47 -6.20 2.41
C GLU A 54 -10.99 -6.48 2.12
N LEU A 55 -10.29 -5.51 1.51
CA LEU A 55 -8.85 -5.65 1.22
C LEU A 55 -8.00 -5.83 2.48
N VAL A 56 -8.35 -5.15 3.58
CA VAL A 56 -7.65 -5.30 4.87
C VAL A 56 -7.89 -6.70 5.44
N LEU A 57 -9.13 -7.18 5.41
CA LEU A 57 -9.49 -8.52 5.89
C LEU A 57 -8.78 -9.61 5.07
N GLU A 58 -8.74 -9.47 3.74
CA GLU A 58 -8.00 -10.39 2.86
C GLU A 58 -6.52 -10.46 3.21
N GLN A 59 -5.86 -9.31 3.42
CA GLN A 59 -4.44 -9.27 3.74
C GLN A 59 -4.12 -9.87 5.11
N LEU A 60 -5.01 -9.69 6.10
CA LEU A 60 -4.83 -10.25 7.44
C LEU A 60 -5.20 -11.75 7.50
N GLY A 61 -6.12 -12.20 6.64
CA GLY A 61 -6.58 -13.58 6.55
C GLY A 61 -5.65 -14.50 5.73
N ASN A 62 -4.82 -13.97 4.83
CA ASN A 62 -3.83 -14.73 4.07
C ASN A 62 -2.53 -15.01 4.86
N LYS A 63 -2.63 -15.38 6.13
CA LYS A 63 -1.50 -15.90 6.93
C LYS A 63 -1.55 -17.41 7.06
#